data_AF-A0A510KVH6-F1
#
_entry.id   AF-A0A510KVH6-F1
#
_cell.length_a   1.000
_cell.length_b   1.000
_cell.length_c   1.000
_cell.angle_alpha   90.00
_cell.angle_beta   90.00
_cell.angle_gamma   90.00
#
_symmetry.space_group_name_H-M   'P 1'
#
loop_
_entity.id
_entity.type
_entity.pdbx_description
1 polymer ?
#
loop_
_entity_poly.entity_id
_entity_poly.type
_entity_poly.pdbx_seq_one_letter_code
_entity_poly.pdbx_strand_id
1 'polypeptide(L)'
;MTRNNEKISLLIEKLKSINENIFFDLLVDNFNNELLEKKFGKPFNENLIFFEREIDIIEKIDESNKDFLRKVIETNNSYVEKKCLNFAKEDYLREFQRDKILRVNGRGLNPEQMIMYVLSTNKLVEFLDFFKEEYFKYIEKLEENKQEILGKETFLKEAVEELENEDFEKEFQESISAKYKNVKKRNLEKLSQKYGLEFDEEGRKFNVSAEFISFFDEKMKEYFLMRKNFKRGFEFFNINSYKFSEKERDLEEIITDIEGIEQENKFLNSLCDKLEEENKKLKEDLRKNRNKEAEKTIEKQKKEIEKLNIRIKSLEKEIENMEQDENIEVVENVNIKELSEEKTIDLTNQNVKVVGGRWSQKVIEKAEKYAKEKGFKIEFIHATAVFRNSDKLKNSDIVIFDTSYNSHSAYYKLKSCGLKIYRISTSNLDRIKNLSK
;
A
#
# COMPACT_ATOMS: atom_id res chain seq x y z
N MET A 1 -20.95 42.30 12.42
CA MET A 1 -21.02 41.58 11.11
C MET A 1 -19.97 42.09 10.10
N THR A 2 -19.60 43.38 10.14
CA THR A 2 -18.62 44.06 9.26
C THR A 2 -17.23 43.42 9.19
N ARG A 3 -16.55 43.18 10.32
CA ARG A 3 -15.19 42.59 10.33
C ARG A 3 -15.04 41.22 9.65
N ASN A 4 -16.08 40.39 9.65
CA ASN A 4 -16.03 39.08 8.98
C ASN A 4 -16.37 39.18 7.48
N ASN A 5 -17.06 40.22 7.02
CA ASN A 5 -17.21 40.48 5.58
C ASN A 5 -15.87 40.96 5.02
N GLU A 6 -15.20 41.88 5.72
CA GLU A 6 -13.89 42.44 5.30
C GLU A 6 -12.82 41.35 5.07
N LYS A 7 -12.71 40.36 5.96
CA LYS A 7 -11.78 39.24 5.77
C LYS A 7 -12.09 38.38 4.55
N ILE A 8 -13.38 38.21 4.23
CA ILE A 8 -13.83 37.39 3.10
C ILE A 8 -13.59 38.12 1.79
N SER A 9 -13.96 39.40 1.71
CA SER A 9 -13.69 40.24 0.56
C SER A 9 -12.18 40.35 0.31
N LEU A 10 -11.36 40.51 1.35
CA LEU A 10 -9.91 40.54 1.21
C LEU A 10 -9.33 39.23 0.66
N LEU A 11 -9.87 38.08 1.06
CA LEU A 11 -9.43 36.78 0.52
C LEU A 11 -9.79 36.65 -0.96
N ILE A 12 -11.01 37.03 -1.34
CA ILE A 12 -11.47 37.04 -2.73
C ILE A 12 -10.58 37.94 -3.58
N GLU A 13 -10.31 39.17 -3.12
CA GLU A 13 -9.43 40.13 -3.79
C GLU A 13 -8.02 39.57 -3.96
N LYS A 14 -7.43 38.97 -2.91
CA LYS A 14 -6.09 38.37 -2.98
C LYS A 14 -6.02 37.24 -4.00
N LEU A 15 -6.99 36.34 -4.01
CA LEU A 15 -7.06 35.24 -4.97
C LEU A 15 -7.21 35.77 -6.41
N LYS A 16 -8.16 36.68 -6.63
CA LYS A 16 -8.38 37.30 -7.95
C LYS A 16 -7.21 38.14 -8.45
N SER A 17 -6.39 38.70 -7.53
CA SER A 17 -5.17 39.41 -7.90
C SER A 17 -4.08 38.51 -8.47
N ILE A 18 -4.13 37.21 -8.18
CA ILE A 18 -3.22 36.20 -8.75
C ILE A 18 -3.74 35.81 -10.14
N ASN A 19 -5.01 35.45 -10.23
CA ASN A 19 -5.71 35.23 -11.49
C ASN A 19 -7.21 35.47 -11.29
N GLU A 20 -7.85 36.23 -12.18
CA GLU A 20 -9.27 36.56 -12.09
C GLU A 20 -10.18 35.31 -12.12
N ASN A 21 -9.73 34.25 -12.78
CA ASN A 21 -10.42 32.99 -13.01
C ASN A 21 -10.04 31.88 -12.01
N ILE A 22 -9.23 32.17 -10.98
CA ILE A 22 -8.76 31.14 -10.02
C ILE A 22 -9.89 30.37 -9.33
N PHE A 23 -11.05 30.98 -9.13
CA PHE A 23 -12.20 30.26 -8.56
C PHE A 23 -12.83 29.27 -9.54
N PHE A 24 -12.74 29.52 -10.84
CA PHE A 24 -13.12 28.53 -11.84
C PHE A 24 -12.20 27.31 -11.75
N ASP A 25 -10.88 27.52 -11.73
CA ASP A 25 -9.90 26.44 -11.55
C ASP A 25 -10.16 25.65 -10.25
N LEU A 26 -10.37 26.35 -9.14
CA LEU A 26 -10.69 25.73 -7.84
C LEU A 26 -11.99 24.92 -7.87
N LEU A 27 -13.01 25.34 -8.61
CA LEU A 27 -14.24 24.56 -8.75
C LEU A 27 -14.00 23.29 -9.56
N VAL A 28 -13.28 23.40 -10.69
CA VAL A 28 -12.90 22.25 -11.54
C VAL A 28 -12.11 21.21 -10.75
N ASP A 29 -11.22 21.68 -9.87
CA ASP A 29 -10.30 20.80 -9.14
C ASP A 29 -10.80 20.30 -7.80
N ASN A 30 -11.76 20.96 -7.17
CA ASN A 30 -12.27 20.50 -5.88
C ASN A 30 -13.58 19.72 -6.00
N PHE A 31 -14.30 19.84 -7.11
CA PHE A 31 -15.66 19.33 -7.19
C PHE A 31 -15.94 18.52 -8.45
N ASN A 32 -16.58 17.37 -8.25
CA ASN A 32 -17.32 16.68 -9.31
C ASN A 32 -18.81 17.01 -9.24
N ASN A 33 -19.59 16.58 -10.24
CA ASN A 33 -21.02 16.90 -10.32
C ASN A 33 -21.81 16.45 -9.08
N GLU A 34 -21.50 15.27 -8.58
CA GLU A 34 -22.14 14.71 -7.38
C GLU A 34 -21.84 15.57 -6.13
N LEU A 35 -20.57 15.96 -5.94
CA LEU A 35 -20.16 16.77 -4.80
C LEU A 35 -20.68 18.21 -4.91
N LEU A 36 -20.71 18.79 -6.12
CA LEU A 36 -21.35 20.07 -6.39
C LEU A 36 -22.82 20.02 -5.97
N GLU A 37 -23.56 19.00 -6.40
CA GLU A 37 -24.97 18.83 -6.06
C GLU A 37 -25.19 18.68 -4.56
N LYS A 38 -24.36 17.87 -3.90
CA LYS A 38 -24.44 17.66 -2.46
C LYS A 38 -24.16 18.93 -1.66
N LYS A 39 -23.24 19.79 -2.11
CA LYS A 39 -22.80 20.99 -1.38
C LYS A 39 -23.63 22.23 -1.71
N PHE A 40 -24.05 22.39 -2.95
CA PHE A 40 -24.69 23.61 -3.46
C PHE A 40 -26.13 23.38 -3.94
N GLY A 41 -26.57 22.13 -4.09
CA GLY A 41 -27.90 21.78 -4.55
C GLY A 41 -27.94 21.42 -6.04
N LYS A 42 -29.12 20.97 -6.49
CA LYS A 42 -29.40 20.69 -7.90
C LYS A 42 -29.33 21.98 -8.73
N PRO A 43 -28.95 21.88 -10.02
CA PRO A 43 -29.03 23.03 -10.91
C PRO A 43 -30.50 23.45 -11.03
N PHE A 44 -30.76 24.74 -11.21
CA PHE A 44 -32.13 25.27 -11.31
C PHE A 44 -32.88 24.76 -12.55
N ASN A 45 -32.19 24.22 -13.56
CA ASN A 45 -32.77 23.60 -14.76
C ASN A 45 -31.87 22.48 -15.31
N GLU A 46 -32.44 21.36 -15.74
CA GLU A 46 -31.70 20.19 -16.27
C GLU A 46 -31.21 20.39 -17.72
N ASN A 47 -31.67 21.43 -18.42
CA ASN A 47 -31.53 21.61 -19.88
C ASN A 47 -30.82 22.91 -20.33
N LEU A 48 -30.07 23.61 -19.47
CA LEU A 48 -29.30 24.79 -19.89
C LEU A 48 -27.80 24.63 -19.60
N ILE A 49 -27.02 25.44 -20.31
CA ILE A 49 -25.56 25.40 -20.61
C ILE A 49 -24.75 24.69 -19.52
N PHE A 50 -23.84 23.80 -19.94
CA PHE A 50 -23.03 22.83 -19.16
C PHE A 50 -22.30 23.37 -17.89
N PHE A 51 -22.40 24.66 -17.56
CA PHE A 51 -21.68 25.36 -16.48
C PHE A 51 -22.48 26.41 -15.70
N GLU A 52 -23.80 26.53 -15.89
CA GLU A 52 -24.59 27.58 -15.22
C GLU A 52 -24.48 27.55 -13.68
N ARG A 53 -24.37 26.35 -13.09
CA ARG A 53 -24.25 26.20 -11.64
C ARG A 53 -22.92 26.75 -11.14
N GLU A 54 -21.84 26.43 -11.83
CA GLU A 54 -20.52 26.93 -11.52
C GLU A 54 -20.46 28.46 -11.68
N ILE A 55 -21.08 29.00 -12.73
CA ILE A 55 -21.22 30.45 -12.92
C ILE A 55 -21.99 31.12 -11.77
N ASP A 56 -23.12 30.54 -11.33
CA ASP A 56 -23.90 31.05 -10.19
C ASP A 56 -23.08 31.00 -8.90
N ILE A 57 -22.34 29.91 -8.65
CA ILE A 57 -21.44 29.81 -7.50
C ILE A 57 -20.40 30.93 -7.54
N ILE A 58 -19.77 31.20 -8.69
CA ILE A 58 -18.81 32.30 -8.83
C ILE A 58 -19.48 33.65 -8.62
N GLU A 59 -20.67 33.88 -9.15
CA GLU A 59 -21.42 35.11 -8.92
C GLU A 59 -21.72 35.33 -7.44
N LYS A 60 -22.13 34.29 -6.70
CA LYS A 60 -22.30 34.38 -5.26
C LYS A 60 -20.99 34.67 -4.52
N ILE A 61 -19.87 34.11 -4.97
CA ILE A 61 -18.57 34.43 -4.38
C ILE A 61 -18.21 35.90 -4.65
N ASP A 62 -18.45 36.41 -5.87
CA ASP A 62 -18.20 37.80 -6.24
C ASP A 62 -19.04 38.79 -5.41
N GLU A 63 -20.29 38.41 -5.09
CA GLU A 63 -21.17 39.12 -4.16
C GLU A 63 -20.70 39.03 -2.69
N SER A 64 -19.52 38.46 -2.42
CA SER A 64 -18.96 38.20 -1.09
C SER A 64 -19.87 37.31 -0.22
N ASN A 65 -20.61 36.39 -0.83
CA ASN A 65 -21.44 35.44 -0.11
C ASN A 65 -20.58 34.45 0.68
N LYS A 66 -20.62 34.59 2.00
CA LYS A 66 -19.79 33.81 2.92
C LYS A 66 -20.06 32.31 2.87
N ASP A 67 -21.31 31.93 2.71
CA ASP A 67 -21.69 30.52 2.80
C ASP A 67 -21.16 29.74 1.60
N PHE A 68 -21.18 30.35 0.41
CA PHE A 68 -20.63 29.78 -0.81
C PHE A 68 -19.11 29.67 -0.73
N LEU A 69 -18.43 30.77 -0.38
CA LEU A 69 -16.98 30.76 -0.25
C LEU A 69 -16.53 29.73 0.81
N ARG A 70 -17.16 29.71 1.99
CA ARG A 70 -16.84 28.76 3.07
C ARG A 70 -16.93 27.30 2.60
N LYS A 71 -17.96 26.94 1.82
CA LYS A 71 -18.08 25.58 1.26
C LYS A 71 -16.89 25.21 0.36
N VAL A 72 -16.41 26.16 -0.44
CA VAL A 72 -15.21 25.99 -1.27
C VAL A 72 -13.97 25.84 -0.40
N ILE A 73 -13.76 26.73 0.59
CA ILE A 73 -12.63 26.69 1.52
C ILE A 73 -12.58 25.35 2.26
N GLU A 74 -13.68 24.94 2.88
CA GLU A 74 -13.76 23.72 3.69
C GLU A 74 -13.46 22.48 2.83
N THR A 75 -13.97 22.45 1.60
CA THR A 75 -13.74 21.32 0.69
C THR A 75 -12.28 21.24 0.29
N ASN A 76 -11.70 22.36 -0.14
CA ASN A 76 -10.29 22.47 -0.52
C ASN A 76 -9.36 22.10 0.65
N ASN A 77 -9.58 22.72 1.81
CA ASN A 77 -8.67 22.54 2.94
C ASN A 77 -8.77 21.14 3.53
N SER A 78 -9.97 20.56 3.61
CA SER A 78 -10.15 19.16 4.02
C SER A 78 -9.40 18.19 3.10
N TYR A 79 -9.33 18.51 1.80
CA TYR A 79 -8.59 17.73 0.82
C TYR A 79 -7.07 17.86 1.03
N VAL A 80 -6.56 19.09 1.05
CA VAL A 80 -5.12 19.39 1.21
C VAL A 80 -4.56 18.80 2.52
N GLU A 81 -5.27 18.97 3.63
CA GLU A 81 -4.83 18.51 4.95
C GLU A 81 -4.69 16.99 5.04
N LYS A 82 -5.52 16.23 4.32
CA LYS A 82 -5.43 14.78 4.26
C LYS A 82 -4.25 14.28 3.44
N LYS A 83 -3.73 15.09 2.52
CA LYS A 83 -2.82 14.62 1.47
C LYS A 83 -1.36 15.04 1.68
N CYS A 84 -1.07 16.29 2.02
CA CYS A 84 0.24 16.87 1.66
C CYS A 84 0.82 17.93 2.62
N LEU A 85 0.50 17.89 3.92
CA LEU A 85 0.98 18.91 4.87
C LEU A 85 2.50 18.92 5.13
N ASN A 86 3.23 17.85 4.79
CA ASN A 86 4.65 17.67 5.13
C ASN A 86 5.53 17.40 3.90
N PHE A 87 5.17 17.94 2.74
CA PHE A 87 5.87 17.67 1.48
C PHE A 87 7.07 18.61 1.31
N ALA A 88 8.15 18.10 0.71
CA ALA A 88 9.20 18.95 0.16
C ALA A 88 8.73 19.58 -1.17
N LYS A 89 9.45 20.60 -1.68
CA LYS A 89 9.09 21.25 -2.96
C LYS A 89 9.02 20.24 -4.11
N GLU A 90 9.94 19.29 -4.13
CA GLU A 90 10.02 18.23 -5.13
C GLU A 90 8.83 17.28 -5.06
N ASP A 91 8.28 17.04 -3.87
CA ASP A 91 7.06 16.25 -3.71
C ASP A 91 5.83 16.99 -4.25
N TYR A 92 5.72 18.30 -3.99
CA TYR A 92 4.66 19.12 -4.59
C TYR A 92 4.74 19.14 -6.12
N LEU A 93 5.95 19.33 -6.68
CA LEU A 93 6.15 19.28 -8.14
C LEU A 93 5.71 17.94 -8.73
N ARG A 94 6.06 16.82 -8.08
CA ARG A 94 5.61 15.50 -8.52
C ARG A 94 4.10 15.35 -8.50
N GLU A 95 3.42 15.88 -7.48
CA GLU A 95 1.95 15.84 -7.43
C GLU A 95 1.30 16.73 -8.48
N PHE A 96 1.81 17.94 -8.72
CA PHE A 96 1.33 18.85 -9.76
C PHE A 96 1.46 18.24 -11.17
N GLN A 97 2.40 17.31 -11.34
CA GLN A 97 2.64 16.59 -12.58
C GLN A 97 1.83 15.28 -12.71
N ARG A 98 1.38 14.69 -11.59
CA ARG A 98 0.85 13.31 -11.57
C ARG A 98 -0.63 13.15 -11.90
N ASP A 99 -1.49 14.11 -11.58
CA ASP A 99 -2.94 13.89 -11.60
C ASP A 99 -3.73 15.21 -11.63
N LYS A 100 -3.77 15.89 -12.77
CA LYS A 100 -4.26 17.28 -12.86
C LYS A 100 -5.77 17.51 -12.75
N ILE A 101 -6.61 16.49 -12.56
CA ILE A 101 -8.06 16.71 -12.35
C ILE A 101 -8.67 15.74 -11.35
N LEU A 102 -9.04 16.28 -10.18
CA LEU A 102 -9.77 15.58 -9.12
C LEU A 102 -11.18 15.14 -9.58
N ARG A 103 -11.85 15.92 -10.43
CA ARG A 103 -13.21 15.64 -10.92
C ARG A 103 -13.36 14.28 -11.60
N VAL A 104 -12.29 13.75 -12.22
CA VAL A 104 -12.30 12.47 -12.93
C VAL A 104 -11.68 11.35 -12.10
N ASN A 105 -10.58 11.61 -11.38
CA ASN A 105 -9.83 10.55 -10.67
C ASN A 105 -10.13 10.50 -9.16
N GLY A 106 -10.87 11.48 -8.62
CA GLY A 106 -11.09 11.66 -7.19
C GLY A 106 -9.81 12.01 -6.39
N ARG A 107 -8.69 12.24 -7.09
CA ARG A 107 -7.34 12.44 -6.55
C ARG A 107 -6.54 13.37 -7.48
N GLY A 108 -5.62 14.15 -6.90
CA GLY A 108 -4.82 15.16 -7.62
C GLY A 108 -4.59 16.37 -6.74
N LEU A 109 -3.43 17.02 -6.81
CA LEU A 109 -3.19 18.27 -6.09
C LEU A 109 -2.69 19.28 -7.11
N ASN A 110 -3.31 20.46 -7.15
CA ASN A 110 -2.94 21.52 -8.08
C ASN A 110 -2.49 22.79 -7.35
N PRO A 111 -1.65 23.63 -7.98
CA PRO A 111 -1.13 24.86 -7.38
C PRO A 111 -2.20 25.80 -6.80
N GLU A 112 -3.31 26.01 -7.50
CA GLU A 112 -4.45 26.85 -7.08
C GLU A 112 -5.07 26.37 -5.76
N GLN A 113 -5.17 25.06 -5.55
CA GLN A 113 -5.67 24.47 -4.29
C GLN A 113 -4.73 24.78 -3.13
N MET A 114 -3.42 24.76 -3.38
CA MET A 114 -2.40 25.12 -2.40
C MET A 114 -2.40 26.62 -2.11
N ILE A 115 -2.51 27.47 -3.13
CA ILE A 115 -2.67 28.93 -2.96
C ILE A 115 -3.88 29.23 -2.08
N MET A 116 -5.03 28.60 -2.37
CA MET A 116 -6.24 28.72 -1.57
C MET A 116 -6.03 28.27 -0.12
N TYR A 117 -5.34 27.15 0.09
CA TYR A 117 -5.02 26.64 1.42
C TYR A 117 -4.15 27.64 2.21
N VAL A 118 -3.07 28.12 1.61
CA VAL A 118 -2.13 29.05 2.24
C VAL A 118 -2.83 30.35 2.61
N LEU A 119 -3.58 30.95 1.67
CA LEU A 119 -4.24 32.24 1.90
C LEU A 119 -5.42 32.16 2.89
N SER A 120 -6.08 31.01 2.99
CA SER A 120 -7.19 30.81 3.93
C SER A 120 -6.75 30.39 5.34
N THR A 121 -5.58 29.75 5.48
CA THR A 121 -5.11 29.21 6.77
C THR A 121 -3.88 29.91 7.34
N ASN A 122 -3.14 30.67 6.52
CA ASN A 122 -1.79 31.19 6.82
C ASN A 122 -0.76 30.11 7.21
N LYS A 123 -0.96 28.86 6.78
CA LYS A 123 0.04 27.80 6.88
C LYS A 123 0.81 27.70 5.55
N LEU A 124 2.06 27.23 5.59
CA LEU A 124 2.90 27.04 4.39
C LEU A 124 3.14 28.34 3.59
N VAL A 125 3.17 29.49 4.29
CA VAL A 125 3.31 30.82 3.66
C VAL A 125 4.64 30.93 2.91
N GLU A 126 5.68 30.25 3.40
CA GLU A 126 6.99 30.13 2.78
C GLU A 126 6.98 29.48 1.38
N PHE A 127 5.92 28.74 1.05
CA PHE A 127 5.74 28.11 -0.26
C PHE A 127 4.78 28.88 -1.19
N LEU A 128 4.18 29.98 -0.74
CA LEU A 128 3.16 30.70 -1.50
C LEU A 128 3.66 31.15 -2.88
N ASP A 129 4.87 31.73 -2.94
CA ASP A 129 5.42 32.23 -4.19
C ASP A 129 5.79 31.08 -5.14
N PHE A 130 6.29 29.96 -4.59
CA PHE A 130 6.50 28.74 -5.36
C PHE A 130 5.19 28.21 -5.97
N PHE A 131 4.09 28.16 -5.20
CA PHE A 131 2.80 27.73 -5.74
C PHE A 131 2.26 28.68 -6.81
N LYS A 132 2.45 30.00 -6.65
CA LYS A 132 2.11 30.98 -7.70
C LYS A 132 2.91 30.75 -8.97
N GLU A 133 4.23 30.54 -8.86
CA GLU A 133 5.09 30.26 -10.02
C GLU A 133 4.61 29.03 -10.80
N GLU A 134 4.31 27.92 -10.11
CA GLU A 134 3.78 26.72 -10.77
C GLU A 134 2.39 26.93 -11.36
N TYR A 135 1.53 27.71 -10.70
CA TYR A 135 0.22 28.07 -11.24
C TYR A 135 0.34 28.92 -12.52
N PHE A 136 1.25 29.92 -12.54
CA PHE A 136 1.44 30.76 -13.73
C PHE A 136 1.96 29.97 -14.94
N LYS A 137 2.82 28.98 -14.74
CA LYS A 137 3.23 28.07 -15.83
C LYS A 137 2.05 27.31 -16.44
N TYR A 138 1.07 26.94 -15.62
CA TYR A 138 -0.16 26.31 -16.09
C TYR A 138 -1.02 27.31 -16.89
N ILE A 139 -1.18 28.54 -16.37
CA ILE A 139 -1.94 29.59 -17.05
C ILE A 139 -1.35 29.97 -18.41
N GLU A 140 -0.02 30.07 -18.52
CA GLU A 140 0.64 30.33 -19.81
C GLU A 140 0.28 29.26 -20.86
N LYS A 141 0.35 27.98 -20.49
CA LYS A 141 -0.02 26.88 -21.39
C LYS A 141 -1.50 26.88 -21.75
N LEU A 142 -2.37 27.21 -20.81
CA LEU A 142 -3.81 27.35 -21.04
C LEU A 142 -4.09 28.44 -22.07
N GLU A 143 -3.41 29.58 -21.98
CA GLU A 143 -3.55 30.69 -22.92
C GLU A 143 -2.98 30.33 -24.30
N GLU A 144 -1.81 29.69 -24.37
CA GLU A 144 -1.26 29.17 -25.63
C GLU A 144 -2.26 28.24 -26.34
N ASN A 145 -2.88 27.32 -25.60
CA ASN A 145 -3.90 26.43 -26.13
C ASN A 145 -5.16 27.17 -26.58
N LYS A 146 -5.62 28.18 -25.81
CA LYS A 146 -6.74 29.04 -26.19
C LYS A 146 -6.46 29.69 -27.55
N GLN A 147 -5.29 30.29 -27.71
CA GLN A 147 -4.89 30.95 -28.96
C GLN A 147 -4.78 29.95 -30.13
N GLU A 148 -4.30 28.74 -29.89
CA GLU A 148 -4.26 27.68 -30.91
C GLU A 148 -5.67 27.29 -31.39
N ILE A 149 -6.63 27.13 -30.46
CA ILE A 149 -8.03 26.81 -30.79
C ILE A 149 -8.68 27.96 -31.58
N LEU A 150 -8.52 29.21 -31.11
CA LEU A 150 -9.06 30.39 -31.79
C LEU A 150 -8.43 30.61 -33.18
N GLY A 151 -7.19 30.17 -33.38
CA GLY A 151 -6.53 30.19 -34.68
C GLY A 151 -7.09 29.18 -35.68
N LYS A 152 -7.66 28.06 -35.20
CA LYS A 152 -8.26 27.01 -36.04
C LYS A 152 -9.72 27.31 -36.38
N GLU A 153 -10.47 27.90 -35.44
CA GLU A 153 -11.92 28.09 -35.55
C GLU A 153 -12.30 29.58 -35.62
N THR A 154 -12.41 30.12 -36.83
CA THR A 154 -12.69 31.55 -37.07
C THR A 154 -13.97 32.03 -36.39
N PHE A 155 -15.02 31.19 -36.33
CA PHE A 155 -16.28 31.56 -35.69
C PHE A 155 -16.14 31.74 -34.17
N LEU A 156 -15.29 30.95 -33.51
CA LEU A 156 -15.02 31.09 -32.07
C LEU A 156 -14.23 32.37 -31.81
N LYS A 157 -13.27 32.68 -32.69
CA LYS A 157 -12.51 33.92 -32.62
C LYS A 157 -13.42 35.15 -32.69
N GLU A 158 -14.31 35.21 -33.68
CA GLU A 158 -15.28 36.29 -33.81
C GLU A 158 -16.20 36.38 -32.58
N ALA A 159 -16.67 35.25 -32.06
CA ALA A 159 -17.50 35.22 -30.86
C ALA A 159 -16.76 35.74 -29.62
N VAL A 160 -15.50 35.35 -29.41
CA VAL A 160 -14.67 35.81 -28.28
C VAL A 160 -14.36 37.30 -28.40
N GLU A 161 -13.99 37.78 -29.58
CA GLU A 161 -13.75 39.20 -29.83
C GLU A 161 -15.00 40.03 -29.49
N GLU A 162 -16.19 39.58 -29.89
CA GLU A 162 -17.46 40.27 -29.55
C GLU A 162 -17.76 40.24 -28.05
N LEU A 163 -17.43 39.14 -27.35
CA LEU A 163 -17.60 39.03 -25.90
C LEU A 163 -16.65 39.94 -25.13
N GLU A 164 -15.44 40.17 -25.65
CA GLU A 164 -14.43 41.04 -25.07
C GLU A 164 -14.59 42.51 -25.45
N ASN A 165 -15.36 42.81 -26.51
CA ASN A 165 -15.57 44.16 -27.02
C ASN A 165 -16.39 45.07 -26.09
N GLU A 166 -15.75 45.80 -25.20
CA GLU A 166 -16.42 46.75 -24.29
C GLU A 166 -16.99 47.99 -25.00
N ASP A 167 -16.71 48.21 -26.28
CA ASP A 167 -17.15 49.42 -27.00
C ASP A 167 -18.66 49.54 -27.02
N PHE A 168 -19.41 48.43 -27.15
CA PHE A 168 -20.87 48.48 -27.13
C PHE A 168 -21.43 48.94 -25.77
N GLU A 169 -20.90 48.43 -24.66
CA GLU A 169 -21.33 48.84 -23.31
C GLU A 169 -20.95 50.30 -23.06
N LYS A 170 -19.75 50.69 -23.46
CA LYS A 170 -19.29 52.08 -23.38
C LYS A 170 -20.14 53.02 -24.23
N GLU A 171 -20.41 52.68 -25.49
CA GLU A 171 -21.29 53.45 -26.39
C GLU A 171 -22.71 53.56 -25.80
N PHE A 172 -23.21 52.48 -25.20
CA PHE A 172 -24.49 52.49 -24.52
C PHE A 172 -24.50 53.46 -23.32
N GLN A 173 -23.48 53.43 -22.46
CA GLN A 173 -23.34 54.38 -21.34
C GLN A 173 -23.15 55.83 -21.82
N GLU A 174 -22.42 56.04 -22.91
CA GLU A 174 -22.28 57.35 -23.56
C GLU A 174 -23.61 57.85 -24.14
N SER A 175 -24.47 56.94 -24.62
CA SER A 175 -25.81 57.26 -25.12
C SER A 175 -26.74 57.73 -24.00
N ILE A 176 -26.71 57.08 -22.84
CA ILE A 176 -27.48 57.47 -21.65
C ILE A 176 -26.99 58.82 -21.11
N SER A 177 -25.67 59.04 -21.09
CA SER A 177 -25.08 60.28 -20.56
C SER A 177 -25.12 61.47 -21.54
N ALA A 178 -25.87 61.36 -22.65
CA ALA A 178 -25.97 62.35 -23.72
C ALA A 178 -24.61 62.79 -24.32
N LYS A 179 -23.57 61.97 -24.17
CA LYS A 179 -22.24 62.18 -24.73
C LYS A 179 -22.08 61.55 -26.12
N TYR A 180 -23.00 60.66 -26.49
CA TYR A 180 -23.01 59.99 -27.79
C TYR A 180 -23.38 60.95 -28.94
N LYS A 181 -22.47 61.13 -29.90
CA LYS A 181 -22.58 62.13 -30.99
C LYS A 181 -22.95 61.55 -32.36
N ASN A 182 -23.41 60.30 -32.43
CA ASN A 182 -23.64 59.62 -33.72
C ASN A 182 -24.99 59.93 -34.39
N VAL A 183 -25.81 60.82 -33.81
CA VAL A 183 -27.16 61.15 -34.34
C VAL A 183 -27.10 61.93 -35.67
N LYS A 184 -25.95 62.49 -36.04
CA LYS A 184 -25.82 63.43 -37.18
C LYS A 184 -26.06 62.84 -38.58
N LYS A 185 -26.17 61.50 -38.74
CA LYS A 185 -26.31 60.85 -40.06
C LYS A 185 -27.64 60.11 -40.33
N ARG A 186 -28.55 59.97 -39.36
CA ARG A 186 -29.80 59.23 -39.55
C ARG A 186 -30.97 60.18 -39.83
N ASN A 187 -31.83 59.81 -40.78
CA ASN A 187 -33.08 60.51 -41.06
C ASN A 187 -34.06 60.24 -39.90
N LEU A 188 -34.27 61.26 -39.05
CA LEU A 188 -35.07 61.17 -37.84
C LEU A 188 -36.57 61.03 -38.13
N GLU A 189 -37.07 61.62 -39.21
CA GLU A 189 -38.47 61.48 -39.66
C GLU A 189 -38.80 60.03 -40.02
N LYS A 190 -37.91 59.35 -40.75
CA LYS A 190 -38.06 57.92 -41.08
C LYS A 190 -38.04 57.05 -39.82
N LEU A 191 -37.22 57.40 -38.83
CA LEU A 191 -37.19 56.72 -37.53
C LEU A 191 -38.51 56.93 -36.78
N SER A 192 -39.03 58.15 -36.76
CA SER A 192 -40.33 58.50 -36.18
C SER A 192 -41.45 57.63 -36.75
N GLN A 193 -41.53 57.56 -38.09
CA GLN A 193 -42.55 56.77 -38.78
C GLN A 193 -42.41 55.27 -38.51
N LYS A 194 -41.18 54.74 -38.53
CA LYS A 194 -40.93 53.32 -38.31
C LYS A 194 -41.38 52.86 -36.92
N TYR A 195 -41.15 53.68 -35.90
CA TYR A 195 -41.44 53.33 -34.51
C TYR A 195 -42.72 53.98 -33.97
N GLY A 196 -43.47 54.71 -34.80
CA GLY A 196 -44.70 55.40 -34.41
C GLY A 196 -44.49 56.47 -33.32
N LEU A 197 -43.32 57.11 -33.31
CA LEU A 197 -42.96 58.11 -32.31
C LEU A 197 -43.41 59.50 -32.74
N GLU A 198 -43.73 60.35 -31.78
CA GLU A 198 -43.93 61.79 -32.02
C GLU A 198 -42.56 62.47 -31.97
N PHE A 199 -42.20 63.20 -33.04
CA PHE A 199 -40.92 63.88 -33.18
C PHE A 199 -41.08 65.38 -32.97
N ASP A 200 -40.38 65.90 -31.96
CA ASP A 200 -40.18 67.33 -31.74
C ASP A 200 -39.05 67.82 -32.65
N GLU A 201 -39.42 68.51 -33.72
CA GLU A 201 -38.48 69.06 -34.72
C GLU A 201 -37.58 70.15 -34.13
N GLU A 202 -38.09 71.00 -33.23
CA GLU A 202 -37.33 72.12 -32.64
C GLU A 202 -36.28 71.60 -31.65
N GLY A 203 -36.67 70.65 -30.79
CA GLY A 203 -35.78 70.02 -29.82
C GLY A 203 -34.92 68.89 -30.40
N ARG A 204 -35.24 68.41 -31.61
CA ARG A 204 -34.73 67.17 -32.24
C ARG A 204 -34.81 65.96 -31.30
N LYS A 205 -35.97 65.76 -30.68
CA LYS A 205 -36.23 64.71 -29.69
C LYS A 205 -37.43 63.88 -30.07
N PHE A 206 -37.46 62.62 -29.65
CA PHE A 206 -38.65 61.79 -29.73
C PHE A 206 -39.35 61.78 -28.38
N ASN A 207 -40.67 61.95 -28.38
CA ASN A 207 -41.51 61.56 -27.25
C ASN A 207 -41.69 60.06 -27.31
N VAL A 208 -41.18 59.36 -26.29
CA VAL A 208 -41.20 57.90 -26.20
C VAL A 208 -42.06 57.49 -25.01
N SER A 209 -42.86 56.44 -25.16
CA SER A 209 -43.69 55.96 -24.05
C SER A 209 -42.82 55.37 -22.93
N ALA A 210 -43.30 55.44 -21.69
CA ALA A 210 -42.60 54.86 -20.55
C ALA A 210 -42.46 53.34 -20.70
N GLU A 211 -43.42 52.67 -21.32
CA GLU A 211 -43.40 51.23 -21.60
C GLU A 211 -42.27 50.87 -22.58
N PHE A 212 -42.06 51.67 -23.64
CA PHE A 212 -40.99 51.42 -24.60
C PHE A 212 -39.62 51.52 -23.93
N ILE A 213 -39.41 52.55 -23.11
CA ILE A 213 -38.16 52.73 -22.36
C ILE A 213 -37.96 51.59 -21.35
N SER A 214 -39.02 51.17 -20.66
CA SER A 214 -38.96 50.07 -19.70
C SER A 214 -38.61 48.74 -20.38
N PHE A 215 -39.26 48.43 -21.51
CA PHE A 215 -38.94 47.26 -22.32
C PHE A 215 -37.49 47.28 -22.82
N PHE A 216 -37.02 48.43 -23.31
CA PHE A 216 -35.65 48.57 -23.78
C PHE A 216 -34.63 48.38 -22.65
N ASP A 217 -34.84 49.00 -21.48
CA ASP A 217 -33.98 48.82 -20.30
C ASP A 217 -33.93 47.35 -19.85
N GLU A 218 -35.08 46.68 -19.80
CA GLU A 218 -35.17 45.25 -19.47
C GLU A 218 -34.39 44.39 -20.46
N LYS A 219 -34.56 44.60 -21.77
CA LYS A 219 -33.85 43.84 -22.81
C LYS A 219 -32.35 44.13 -22.86
N MET A 220 -31.93 45.36 -22.60
CA MET A 220 -30.51 45.68 -22.50
C MET A 220 -29.87 45.02 -21.28
N LYS A 221 -30.55 45.00 -20.13
CA LYS A 221 -30.10 44.26 -18.94
C LYS A 221 -29.97 42.76 -19.21
N GLU A 222 -30.98 42.15 -19.85
CA GLU A 222 -30.92 40.75 -20.27
C GLU A 222 -29.71 40.48 -21.19
N TYR A 223 -29.49 41.35 -22.19
CA TYR A 223 -28.37 41.21 -23.12
C TYR A 223 -27.01 41.26 -22.41
N PHE A 224 -26.76 42.28 -21.58
CA PHE A 224 -25.49 42.41 -20.86
C PHE A 224 -25.26 41.24 -19.89
N LEU A 225 -26.33 40.77 -19.23
CA LEU A 225 -26.26 39.60 -18.36
C LEU A 225 -25.92 38.33 -19.15
N MET A 226 -26.59 38.09 -20.28
CA MET A 226 -26.33 36.96 -21.16
C MET A 226 -24.89 36.98 -21.68
N ARG A 227 -24.41 38.15 -22.12
CA ARG A 227 -23.04 38.35 -22.60
C ARG A 227 -22.01 38.03 -21.51
N LYS A 228 -22.21 38.55 -20.30
CA LYS A 228 -21.36 38.27 -19.13
C LYS A 228 -21.33 36.77 -18.81
N ASN A 229 -22.49 36.12 -18.80
CA ASN A 229 -22.61 34.69 -18.51
C ASN A 229 -21.94 33.84 -19.59
N PHE A 230 -22.11 34.21 -20.87
CA PHE A 230 -21.48 33.51 -21.98
C PHE A 230 -19.94 33.64 -21.93
N LYS A 231 -19.40 34.83 -21.63
CA LYS A 231 -17.96 35.02 -21.40
C LYS A 231 -17.43 34.12 -20.28
N ARG A 232 -18.11 34.09 -19.12
CA ARG A 232 -17.74 33.21 -18.00
C ARG A 232 -17.82 31.73 -18.35
N GLY A 233 -18.88 31.34 -19.07
CA GLY A 233 -19.07 29.96 -19.53
C GLY A 233 -17.98 29.53 -20.51
N PHE A 234 -17.56 30.41 -21.40
CA PHE A 234 -16.45 30.17 -22.32
C PHE A 234 -15.13 29.96 -21.59
N GLU A 235 -14.79 30.82 -20.62
CA GLU A 235 -13.57 30.65 -19.82
C GLU A 235 -13.58 29.34 -19.02
N PHE A 236 -14.70 29.01 -18.39
CA PHE A 236 -14.83 27.74 -17.67
C PHE A 236 -14.75 26.53 -18.61
N PHE A 237 -15.34 26.61 -19.81
CA PHE A 237 -15.21 25.59 -20.85
C PHE A 237 -13.76 25.39 -21.26
N ASN A 238 -13.03 26.48 -21.49
CA ASN A 238 -11.64 26.45 -21.91
C ASN A 238 -10.76 25.77 -20.86
N ILE A 239 -10.90 26.17 -19.59
CA ILE A 239 -10.20 25.54 -18.45
C ILE A 239 -10.48 24.04 -18.38
N ASN A 240 -11.76 23.64 -18.40
CA ASN A 240 -12.11 22.22 -18.32
C ASN A 240 -11.59 21.42 -19.52
N SER A 241 -11.74 21.95 -20.73
CA SER A 241 -11.34 21.27 -21.96
C SER A 241 -9.82 21.10 -22.03
N TYR A 242 -9.06 22.13 -21.68
CA TYR A 242 -7.60 22.03 -21.62
C TYR A 242 -7.17 20.95 -20.62
N LYS A 243 -7.67 21.01 -19.39
CA LYS A 243 -7.33 20.00 -18.37
C LYS A 243 -7.73 18.58 -18.82
N PHE A 244 -8.87 18.42 -19.52
CA PHE A 244 -9.29 17.13 -20.07
C PHE A 244 -8.37 16.63 -21.19
N SER A 245 -7.95 17.52 -22.10
CA SER A 245 -7.06 17.19 -23.21
C SER A 245 -5.66 16.77 -22.77
N GLU A 246 -5.14 17.31 -21.66
CA GLU A 246 -3.88 16.83 -21.07
C GLU A 246 -4.01 15.35 -20.66
N LYS A 247 -5.15 14.94 -20.10
CA LYS A 247 -5.39 13.53 -19.72
C LYS A 247 -5.52 12.59 -20.90
N GLU A 248 -6.18 13.04 -21.97
CA GLU A 248 -6.34 12.21 -23.17
C GLU A 248 -4.97 11.81 -23.72
N ARG A 249 -4.03 12.76 -23.80
CA ARG A 249 -2.64 12.50 -24.20
C ARG A 249 -1.91 11.53 -23.26
N ASP A 250 -2.02 11.72 -21.95
CA ASP A 250 -1.37 10.83 -20.98
C ASP A 250 -1.94 9.39 -21.07
N LEU A 251 -3.25 9.24 -21.31
CA LEU A 251 -3.89 7.94 -21.51
C LEU A 251 -3.46 7.28 -22.82
N GLU A 252 -3.32 8.04 -23.90
CA GLU A 252 -2.81 7.54 -25.17
C GLU A 252 -1.37 7.00 -25.02
N GLU A 253 -0.51 7.69 -24.26
CA GLU A 253 0.86 7.23 -23.95
C GLU A 253 0.83 5.91 -23.16
N ILE A 254 0.02 5.83 -22.10
CA ILE A 254 -0.13 4.59 -21.30
C ILE A 254 -0.66 3.43 -22.14
N ILE A 255 -1.65 3.68 -23.01
CA ILE A 255 -2.19 2.66 -23.91
C ILE A 255 -1.10 2.15 -24.86
N THR A 256 -0.30 3.06 -25.42
CA THR A 256 0.83 2.72 -26.30
C THR A 256 1.86 1.85 -25.57
N ASP A 257 2.19 2.19 -24.32
CA ASP A 257 3.09 1.40 -23.48
C ASP A 257 2.55 -0.01 -23.18
N ILE A 258 1.25 -0.12 -22.86
CA ILE A 258 0.57 -1.39 -22.63
C ILE A 258 0.63 -2.26 -23.89
N GLU A 259 0.32 -1.69 -25.05
CA GLU A 259 0.42 -2.40 -26.33
C GLU A 259 1.85 -2.90 -26.59
N GLY A 260 2.87 -2.11 -26.28
CA GLY A 260 4.28 -2.51 -26.34
C GLY A 260 4.61 -3.71 -25.45
N ILE A 261 4.18 -3.66 -24.18
CA ILE A 261 4.38 -4.75 -23.20
C ILE A 261 3.64 -6.02 -23.63
N GLU A 262 2.44 -5.90 -24.20
CA GLU A 262 1.69 -7.05 -24.71
C GLU A 262 2.41 -7.75 -25.87
N GLN A 263 3.04 -6.99 -26.78
CA GLN A 263 3.84 -7.56 -27.87
C GLN A 263 5.10 -8.25 -27.34
N GLU A 264 5.78 -7.65 -26.37
CA GLU A 264 6.94 -8.28 -25.71
C GLU A 264 6.56 -9.59 -25.02
N ASN A 265 5.43 -9.62 -24.31
CA ASN A 265 4.91 -10.83 -23.68
C ASN A 265 4.58 -11.93 -24.71
N LYS A 266 3.96 -11.57 -25.85
CA LYS A 266 3.70 -12.53 -26.95
C LYS A 266 5.02 -13.12 -27.49
N PHE A 267 6.04 -12.29 -27.66
CA PHE A 267 7.36 -12.73 -28.11
C PHE A 267 8.02 -13.67 -27.09
N LEU A 268 8.03 -13.30 -25.81
CA LEU A 268 8.60 -14.11 -24.73
C LEU A 268 7.90 -15.47 -24.59
N ASN A 269 6.56 -15.50 -24.69
CA ASN A 269 5.81 -16.75 -24.66
C ASN A 269 6.19 -17.66 -25.85
N SER A 270 6.32 -17.11 -27.06
CA SER A 270 6.79 -17.89 -28.22
C SER A 270 8.21 -18.42 -28.04
N LEU A 271 9.09 -17.67 -27.38
CA LEU A 271 10.44 -18.12 -27.06
C LEU A 271 10.42 -19.26 -26.02
N CYS A 272 9.58 -19.15 -25.00
CA CYS A 272 9.37 -20.21 -24.01
C CYS A 272 8.90 -21.51 -24.68
N ASP A 273 7.92 -21.46 -25.58
CA ASP A 273 7.42 -22.63 -26.30
C ASP A 273 8.52 -23.33 -27.10
N LYS A 274 9.38 -22.56 -27.79
CA LYS A 274 10.53 -23.09 -28.54
C LYS A 274 11.55 -23.78 -27.62
N LEU A 275 11.87 -23.15 -26.49
CA LEU A 275 12.79 -23.70 -25.50
C LEU A 275 12.24 -24.97 -24.86
N GLU A 276 10.93 -25.04 -24.62
CA GLU A 276 10.29 -26.26 -24.13
C GLU A 276 10.40 -27.40 -25.14
N GLU A 277 10.19 -27.12 -26.43
CA GLU A 277 10.32 -28.12 -27.49
C GLU A 277 11.76 -28.62 -27.62
N GLU A 278 12.74 -27.71 -27.58
CA GLU A 278 14.17 -28.06 -27.60
C GLU A 278 14.56 -28.91 -26.38
N ASN A 279 14.11 -28.53 -25.19
CA ASN A 279 14.38 -29.28 -23.95
C ASN A 279 13.74 -30.69 -24.00
N LYS A 280 12.54 -30.84 -24.59
CA LYS A 280 11.94 -32.16 -24.83
C LYS A 280 12.81 -33.02 -25.74
N LYS A 281 13.29 -32.47 -26.87
CA LYS A 281 14.19 -33.17 -27.80
C LYS A 281 15.50 -33.61 -27.11
N LEU A 282 16.14 -32.71 -26.38
CA LEU A 282 17.37 -33.02 -25.64
C LEU A 282 17.16 -34.11 -24.59
N LYS A 283 16.03 -34.09 -23.86
CA LYS A 283 15.69 -35.16 -22.90
C LYS A 283 15.48 -36.50 -23.59
N GLU A 284 14.87 -36.53 -24.77
CA GLU A 284 14.71 -37.76 -25.55
C GLU A 284 16.04 -38.29 -26.06
N ASP A 285 16.92 -37.44 -26.57
CA ASP A 285 18.25 -37.84 -27.04
C ASP A 285 19.12 -38.36 -25.91
N LEU A 286 19.08 -37.72 -24.73
CA LEU A 286 19.71 -38.25 -23.52
C LEU A 286 19.17 -39.63 -23.15
N ARG A 287 17.85 -39.86 -23.27
CA ARG A 287 17.25 -41.19 -23.01
C ARG A 287 17.70 -42.24 -24.02
N LYS A 288 17.84 -41.89 -25.30
CA LYS A 288 18.32 -42.82 -26.34
C LYS A 288 19.80 -43.19 -26.13
N ASN A 289 20.61 -42.23 -25.72
CA ASN A 289 22.04 -42.41 -25.47
C ASN A 289 22.36 -42.92 -24.05
N ARG A 290 21.35 -43.35 -23.28
CA ARG A 290 21.57 -43.97 -21.96
C ARG A 290 22.34 -45.27 -22.09
N ASN A 291 23.53 -45.31 -21.49
CA ASN A 291 24.22 -46.56 -21.23
C ASN A 291 23.58 -47.27 -20.02
N LYS A 292 22.55 -48.08 -20.30
CA LYS A 292 21.80 -48.85 -19.29
C LYS A 292 22.69 -49.78 -18.46
N GLU A 293 23.85 -50.17 -18.98
CA GLU A 293 24.81 -51.04 -18.30
C GLU A 293 25.64 -50.25 -17.28
N ALA A 294 26.05 -49.04 -17.62
CA ALA A 294 26.69 -48.11 -16.69
C ALA A 294 25.72 -47.71 -15.54
N GLU A 295 24.45 -47.41 -15.85
CA GLU A 295 23.45 -47.07 -14.83
C GLU A 295 23.20 -48.21 -13.83
N LYS A 296 23.08 -49.46 -14.32
CA LYS A 296 22.96 -50.65 -13.45
C LYS A 296 24.17 -50.86 -12.56
N THR A 297 25.37 -50.55 -13.07
CA THR A 297 26.62 -50.68 -12.31
C THR A 297 26.69 -49.64 -11.20
N ILE A 298 26.37 -48.37 -11.51
CA ILE A 298 26.34 -47.28 -10.53
C ILE A 298 25.31 -47.57 -9.41
N GLU A 299 24.13 -48.09 -9.76
CA GLU A 299 23.10 -48.42 -8.77
C GLU A 299 23.53 -49.54 -7.82
N LYS A 300 24.24 -50.56 -8.33
CA LYS A 300 24.83 -51.62 -7.49
C LYS A 300 25.89 -51.04 -6.54
N GLN A 301 26.78 -50.21 -7.06
CA GLN A 301 27.84 -49.56 -6.26
C GLN A 301 27.25 -48.67 -5.16
N LYS A 302 26.19 -47.91 -5.43
CA LYS A 302 25.52 -47.08 -4.41
C LYS A 302 24.95 -47.92 -3.25
N LYS A 303 24.26 -49.02 -3.56
CA LYS A 303 23.72 -49.93 -2.54
C LYS A 303 24.83 -50.58 -1.70
N GLU A 304 25.97 -50.86 -2.32
CA GLU A 304 27.14 -51.40 -1.62
C GLU A 304 27.79 -50.36 -0.70
N ILE A 305 27.94 -49.12 -1.17
CA ILE A 305 28.41 -47.99 -0.36
C ILE A 305 27.50 -47.77 0.86
N GLU A 306 26.18 -47.83 0.69
CA GLU A 306 25.24 -47.64 1.78
C GLU A 306 25.33 -48.75 2.85
N LYS A 307 25.46 -50.01 2.43
CA LYS A 307 25.70 -51.14 3.34
C LYS A 307 27.00 -50.98 4.12
N LEU A 308 28.08 -50.58 3.44
CA LEU A 308 29.38 -50.34 4.08
C LEU A 308 29.30 -49.19 5.08
N ASN A 309 28.61 -48.10 4.75
CA ASN A 309 28.41 -46.96 5.67
C ASN A 309 27.66 -47.35 6.94
N ILE A 310 26.62 -48.18 6.85
CA ILE A 310 25.91 -48.70 8.04
C ILE A 310 26.86 -49.54 8.90
N ARG A 311 27.69 -50.38 8.26
CA ARG A 311 28.65 -51.22 8.99
C ARG A 311 29.72 -50.39 9.69
N ILE A 312 30.24 -49.35 9.05
CA ILE A 312 31.22 -48.43 9.62
C ILE A 312 30.65 -47.77 10.88
N LYS A 313 29.45 -47.17 10.79
CA LYS A 313 28.80 -46.53 11.96
C LYS A 313 28.60 -47.48 13.14
N SER A 314 28.26 -48.74 12.87
CA SER A 314 28.13 -49.76 13.92
C SER A 314 29.46 -50.05 14.61
N LEU A 315 30.56 -50.13 13.84
CA LEU A 315 31.89 -50.40 14.36
C LEU A 315 32.45 -49.21 15.13
N GLU A 316 32.23 -47.98 14.64
CA GLU A 316 32.63 -46.75 15.33
C GLU A 316 32.00 -46.66 16.73
N LYS A 317 30.70 -46.97 16.85
CA LYS A 317 30.00 -47.00 18.14
C LYS A 317 30.55 -48.09 19.08
N GLU A 318 30.93 -49.25 18.54
CA GLU A 318 31.53 -50.33 19.33
C GLU A 318 32.90 -49.94 19.86
N ILE A 319 33.72 -49.28 19.04
CA ILE A 319 35.02 -48.73 19.44
C ILE A 319 34.85 -47.67 20.53
N GLU A 320 33.94 -46.70 20.35
CA GLU A 320 33.68 -45.65 21.35
C GLU A 320 33.28 -46.24 22.71
N ASN A 321 32.44 -47.28 22.71
CA ASN A 321 32.05 -47.97 23.95
C ASN A 321 33.24 -48.69 24.62
N MET A 322 34.17 -49.26 23.84
CA MET A 322 35.37 -49.89 24.39
C MET A 322 36.33 -48.85 24.98
N GLU A 323 36.55 -47.73 24.30
CA GLU A 323 37.37 -46.63 24.81
C GLU A 323 36.79 -46.01 26.09
N GLN A 324 35.46 -45.90 26.19
CA GLN A 324 34.80 -45.45 27.42
C GLN A 324 34.99 -46.45 28.57
N ASP A 325 34.98 -47.76 28.31
CA ASP A 325 35.25 -48.79 29.33
C ASP A 325 36.72 -48.80 29.79
N GLU A 326 37.69 -48.58 28.89
CA GLU A 326 39.12 -48.51 29.25
C GLU A 326 39.43 -47.31 30.15
N ASN A 327 38.75 -46.18 29.93
CA ASN A 327 38.94 -44.96 30.72
C ASN A 327 38.15 -44.94 32.04
N ILE A 328 37.49 -46.04 32.44
CA ILE A 328 36.79 -46.10 33.73
C ILE A 328 37.78 -46.21 34.88
N GLU A 329 37.76 -45.21 35.76
CA GLU A 329 38.37 -45.29 37.08
C GLU A 329 37.35 -45.87 38.09
N VAL A 330 37.57 -47.12 38.53
CA VAL A 330 36.75 -47.79 39.53
C VAL A 330 37.31 -47.52 40.92
N VAL A 331 36.46 -47.10 41.85
CA VAL A 331 36.82 -46.77 43.24
C VAL A 331 35.96 -47.55 44.23
N GLU A 332 36.46 -47.71 45.45
CA GLU A 332 35.71 -48.34 46.56
C GLU A 332 34.71 -47.35 47.17
N ASN A 333 33.52 -47.85 47.53
CA ASN A 333 32.47 -47.10 48.23
C ASN A 333 32.08 -45.78 47.55
N VAL A 334 31.63 -45.87 46.30
CA VAL A 334 31.21 -44.74 45.46
C VAL A 334 30.09 -43.94 46.15
N ASN A 335 30.39 -42.68 46.50
CA ASN A 335 29.40 -41.79 47.12
C ASN A 335 28.56 -41.07 46.05
N ILE A 336 27.30 -41.47 45.88
CA ILE A 336 26.39 -40.92 44.88
C ILE A 336 25.30 -40.09 45.60
N LYS A 337 25.33 -38.77 45.41
CA LYS A 337 24.33 -37.85 45.99
C LYS A 337 23.00 -37.98 45.26
N GLU A 338 22.09 -38.81 45.78
CA GLU A 338 20.65 -38.75 45.52
C GLU A 338 19.91 -39.57 46.59
N LEU A 339 18.85 -38.97 47.16
CA LEU A 339 18.08 -39.43 48.31
C LEU A 339 16.70 -39.96 47.88
N SER A 340 16.48 -41.27 48.06
CA SER A 340 15.28 -41.87 48.65
C SER A 340 15.40 -43.40 48.55
N GLU A 341 15.95 -44.03 49.59
CA GLU A 341 15.75 -45.45 49.86
C GLU A 341 14.31 -45.65 50.40
N GLU A 342 13.82 -46.89 50.34
CA GLU A 342 12.51 -47.36 50.82
C GLU A 342 11.36 -47.34 49.79
N LYS A 343 11.50 -48.15 48.74
CA LYS A 343 10.37 -48.91 48.20
C LYS A 343 10.78 -50.36 48.03
N THR A 344 10.04 -51.26 48.66
CA THR A 344 10.15 -52.70 48.43
C THR A 344 9.81 -52.98 46.97
N ILE A 345 10.67 -53.72 46.28
CA ILE A 345 10.50 -54.04 44.86
C ILE A 345 10.17 -55.51 44.66
N ASP A 346 9.15 -55.75 43.85
CA ASP A 346 8.86 -57.10 43.35
C ASP A 346 9.85 -57.43 42.21
N LEU A 347 10.71 -58.42 42.46
CA LEU A 347 11.68 -58.90 41.49
C LEU A 347 11.09 -60.01 40.60
N THR A 348 9.91 -60.55 40.91
CA THR A 348 9.32 -61.72 40.24
C THR A 348 9.12 -61.49 38.74
N ASN A 349 9.56 -62.44 37.91
CA ASN A 349 9.54 -62.40 36.44
C ASN A 349 10.35 -61.24 35.80
N GLN A 350 11.24 -60.57 36.54
CA GLN A 350 12.07 -59.49 36.02
C GLN A 350 13.45 -60.00 35.56
N ASN A 351 14.04 -59.34 34.55
CA ASN A 351 15.43 -59.47 34.14
C ASN A 351 16.30 -58.44 34.89
N VAL A 352 16.86 -58.88 36.01
CA VAL A 352 17.66 -58.06 36.92
C VAL A 352 19.13 -58.09 36.50
N LYS A 353 19.78 -56.93 36.39
CA LYS A 353 21.23 -56.83 36.19
C LYS A 353 21.89 -56.20 37.42
N VAL A 354 22.87 -56.87 38.01
CA VAL A 354 23.69 -56.31 39.08
C VAL A 354 24.95 -55.75 38.46
N VAL A 355 25.25 -54.47 38.70
CA VAL A 355 26.40 -53.77 38.12
C VAL A 355 27.40 -53.38 39.20
N GLY A 356 28.66 -53.79 39.01
CA GLY A 356 29.78 -53.53 39.92
C GLY A 356 29.75 -54.38 41.18
N GLY A 357 30.49 -53.94 42.20
CA GLY A 357 30.71 -54.69 43.42
C GLY A 357 31.75 -55.80 43.29
N ARG A 358 32.26 -56.29 44.42
CA ARG A 358 33.17 -57.43 44.50
C ARG A 358 32.39 -58.70 44.82
N TRP A 359 31.63 -59.17 43.84
CA TRP A 359 30.88 -60.41 43.97
C TRP A 359 31.79 -61.62 43.74
N SER A 360 32.02 -62.40 44.78
CA SER A 360 32.70 -63.69 44.62
C SER A 360 31.79 -64.69 43.90
N GLN A 361 32.38 -65.61 43.13
CA GLN A 361 31.64 -66.63 42.38
C GLN A 361 30.67 -67.43 43.27
N LYS A 362 31.10 -67.78 44.49
CA LYS A 362 30.26 -68.47 45.49
C LYS A 362 29.03 -67.66 45.92
N VAL A 363 29.10 -66.33 45.91
CA VAL A 363 27.97 -65.45 46.25
C VAL A 363 27.07 -65.23 45.04
N ILE A 364 27.64 -65.11 43.84
CA ILE A 364 26.90 -65.07 42.56
C ILE A 364 26.02 -66.31 42.41
N GLU A 365 26.61 -67.51 42.56
CA GLU A 365 25.88 -68.78 42.46
C GLU A 365 24.73 -68.89 43.48
N LYS A 366 24.95 -68.39 44.70
CA LYS A 366 23.89 -68.32 45.73
C LYS A 366 22.79 -67.33 45.35
N ALA A 367 23.15 -66.20 44.75
CA ALA A 367 22.19 -65.19 44.29
C ALA A 367 21.37 -65.69 43.10
N GLU A 368 21.99 -66.39 42.15
CA GLU A 368 21.31 -67.05 41.03
C GLU A 368 20.37 -68.15 41.50
N LYS A 369 20.79 -68.97 42.47
CA LYS A 369 19.92 -69.99 43.08
C LYS A 369 18.71 -69.35 43.77
N TYR A 370 18.93 -68.30 44.55
CA TYR A 370 17.85 -67.52 45.17
C TYR A 370 16.91 -66.89 44.14
N ALA A 371 17.44 -66.32 43.06
CA ALA A 371 16.66 -65.74 41.98
C ALA A 371 15.78 -66.79 41.31
N LYS A 372 16.31 -67.99 41.06
CA LYS A 372 15.56 -69.13 40.53
C LYS A 372 14.44 -69.59 41.48
N GLU A 373 14.72 -69.68 42.78
CA GLU A 373 13.72 -70.03 43.81
C GLU A 373 12.61 -68.97 43.95
N LYS A 374 12.92 -67.70 43.66
CA LYS A 374 11.99 -66.56 43.70
C LYS A 374 11.41 -66.15 42.34
N GLY A 375 11.73 -66.87 41.26
CA GLY A 375 11.13 -66.70 39.94
C GLY A 375 11.62 -65.48 39.15
N PHE A 376 12.90 -65.09 39.26
CA PHE A 376 13.48 -64.00 38.46
C PHE A 376 14.86 -64.35 37.88
N LYS A 377 15.33 -63.58 36.90
CA LYS A 377 16.65 -63.75 36.29
C LYS A 377 17.60 -62.69 36.82
N ILE A 378 18.82 -63.10 37.17
CA ILE A 378 19.87 -62.19 37.63
C ILE A 378 21.15 -62.43 36.81
N GLU A 379 21.81 -61.37 36.37
CA GLU A 379 23.13 -61.42 35.73
C GLU A 379 24.03 -60.31 36.30
N PHE A 380 25.31 -60.63 36.50
CA PHE A 380 26.28 -59.71 37.08
C PHE A 380 27.19 -59.13 35.99
N ILE A 381 27.31 -57.81 35.96
CA ILE A 381 28.17 -57.06 35.04
C ILE A 381 29.24 -56.35 35.86
N HIS A 382 30.50 -56.57 35.50
CA HIS A 382 31.63 -55.95 36.19
C HIS A 382 31.64 -54.43 35.98
N ALA A 383 32.16 -53.69 36.97
CA ALA A 383 32.22 -52.22 36.92
C ALA A 383 33.01 -51.66 35.72
N THR A 384 33.98 -52.42 35.20
CA THR A 384 34.81 -52.08 34.03
C THR A 384 34.24 -52.61 32.70
N ALA A 385 32.95 -52.93 32.65
CA ALA A 385 32.32 -53.53 31.47
C ALA A 385 30.95 -52.94 31.18
N VAL A 386 30.69 -51.73 31.68
CA VAL A 386 29.36 -51.12 31.68
C VAL A 386 29.04 -50.53 30.32
N PHE A 387 30.00 -49.89 29.64
CA PHE A 387 29.76 -49.26 28.34
C PHE A 387 29.61 -50.30 27.22
N ARG A 388 30.47 -51.33 27.16
CA ARG A 388 30.33 -52.41 26.15
C ARG A 388 29.10 -53.29 26.34
N ASN A 389 28.54 -53.36 27.56
CA ASN A 389 27.27 -54.05 27.82
C ASN A 389 26.07 -53.09 27.87
N SER A 390 26.19 -51.85 27.39
CA SER A 390 25.12 -50.85 27.45
C SER A 390 23.83 -51.33 26.81
N ASP A 391 23.91 -52.04 25.69
CA ASP A 391 22.72 -52.53 24.98
C ASP A 391 22.03 -53.67 25.75
N LYS A 392 22.80 -54.51 26.47
CA LYS A 392 22.22 -55.51 27.39
C LYS A 392 21.58 -54.86 28.62
N LEU A 393 22.15 -53.78 29.12
CA LEU A 393 21.65 -52.99 30.24
C LEU A 393 20.36 -52.24 29.87
N LYS A 394 20.26 -51.72 28.63
CA LYS A 394 19.03 -51.12 28.11
C LYS A 394 17.84 -52.09 28.05
N ASN A 395 18.12 -53.37 27.84
CA ASN A 395 17.12 -54.44 27.78
C ASN A 395 16.85 -55.11 29.14
N SER A 396 17.25 -54.48 30.25
CA SER A 396 16.98 -54.98 31.61
C SER A 396 15.76 -54.29 32.20
N ASP A 397 15.00 -55.04 33.01
CA ASP A 397 13.81 -54.48 33.67
C ASP A 397 14.19 -53.72 34.95
N ILE A 398 15.24 -54.21 35.64
CA ILE A 398 15.74 -53.66 36.90
C ILE A 398 17.28 -53.71 36.89
N VAL A 399 17.92 -52.59 37.24
CA VAL A 399 19.37 -52.54 37.47
C VAL A 399 19.64 -52.34 38.96
N ILE A 400 20.44 -53.23 39.56
CA ILE A 400 20.98 -53.06 40.92
C ILE A 400 22.42 -52.59 40.80
N PHE A 401 22.68 -51.35 41.17
CA PHE A 401 23.99 -50.74 41.20
C PHE A 401 24.65 -50.97 42.57
N ASP A 402 25.70 -51.78 42.59
CA ASP A 402 26.50 -52.00 43.80
C ASP A 402 27.55 -50.90 43.92
N THR A 403 27.46 -50.09 44.98
CA THR A 403 28.36 -48.95 45.21
C THR A 403 29.66 -49.34 45.90
N SER A 404 29.81 -50.58 46.38
CA SER A 404 30.99 -51.00 47.14
C SER A 404 32.27 -51.01 46.31
N TYR A 405 32.18 -51.26 44.99
CA TYR A 405 33.31 -51.21 44.07
C TYR A 405 32.81 -50.90 42.65
N ASN A 406 32.80 -49.62 42.27
CA ASN A 406 32.22 -49.16 41.01
C ASN A 406 32.77 -47.78 40.59
N SER A 407 32.23 -47.16 39.54
CA SER A 407 32.59 -45.79 39.14
C SER A 407 31.38 -44.85 39.12
N HIS A 408 31.61 -43.56 39.36
CA HIS A 408 30.59 -42.52 39.15
C HIS A 408 30.16 -42.46 37.68
N SER A 409 31.10 -42.61 36.75
CA SER A 409 30.83 -42.59 35.31
C SER A 409 29.87 -43.71 34.88
N ALA A 410 30.02 -44.92 35.43
CA ALA A 410 29.10 -46.04 35.19
C ALA A 410 27.69 -45.72 35.70
N TYR A 411 27.57 -45.14 36.89
CA TYR A 411 26.27 -44.76 37.47
C TYR A 411 25.53 -43.73 36.60
N TYR A 412 26.21 -42.64 36.24
CA TYR A 412 25.59 -41.58 35.45
C TYR A 412 25.28 -42.02 34.01
N LYS A 413 26.08 -42.92 33.41
CA LYS A 413 25.74 -43.53 32.12
C LYS A 413 24.45 -44.35 32.20
N LEU A 414 24.32 -45.22 33.21
CA LEU A 414 23.09 -46.00 33.43
C LEU A 414 21.88 -45.08 33.64
N LYS A 415 22.06 -43.99 34.40
CA LYS A 415 21.01 -42.99 34.63
C LYS A 415 20.61 -42.28 33.34
N SER A 416 21.57 -41.92 32.49
CA SER A 416 21.30 -41.29 31.18
C SER A 416 20.51 -42.19 30.22
N CYS A 417 20.56 -43.51 30.43
CA CYS A 417 19.77 -44.47 29.66
C CYS A 417 18.30 -44.58 30.14
N GLY A 418 17.89 -43.82 31.16
CA GLY A 418 16.51 -43.82 31.67
C GLY A 418 16.11 -45.08 32.44
N LEU A 419 17.08 -45.86 32.92
CA LEU A 419 16.85 -47.14 33.59
C LEU A 419 16.41 -46.95 35.05
N LYS A 420 15.59 -47.89 35.57
CA LYS A 420 15.25 -47.97 37.01
C LYS A 420 16.43 -48.59 37.76
N ILE A 421 17.16 -47.76 38.52
CA ILE A 421 18.38 -48.17 39.22
C ILE A 421 18.14 -48.21 40.73
N TYR A 422 18.37 -49.37 41.32
CA TYR A 422 18.39 -49.60 42.77
C TYR A 422 19.82 -49.71 43.25
N ARG A 423 20.08 -49.39 44.52
CA ARG A 423 21.45 -49.37 45.04
C ARG A 423 21.62 -50.36 46.18
N ILE A 424 22.80 -50.95 46.27
CA ILE A 424 23.26 -51.65 47.46
C ILE A 424 24.66 -51.17 47.81
N SER A 425 24.95 -51.09 49.11
CA SER A 425 26.22 -50.57 49.61
C SER A 425 27.29 -51.64 49.84
N THR A 426 26.93 -52.91 49.71
CA THR A 426 27.81 -54.05 49.97
C THR A 426 27.43 -55.22 49.06
N SER A 427 28.44 -55.88 48.48
CA SER A 427 28.28 -57.07 47.62
C SER A 427 27.87 -58.32 48.41
N ASN A 428 26.64 -58.31 48.91
CA ASN A 428 26.07 -59.40 49.69
C ASN A 428 24.64 -59.71 49.22
N LEU A 429 24.34 -60.99 49.07
CA LEU A 429 23.01 -61.51 48.76
C LEU A 429 21.93 -60.97 49.71
N ASP A 430 22.23 -60.78 51.00
CA ASP A 430 21.24 -60.28 51.96
C ASP A 430 20.79 -58.85 51.64
N ARG A 431 21.64 -58.04 50.99
CA ARG A 431 21.24 -56.71 50.50
C ARG A 431 20.24 -56.82 49.35
N ILE A 432 20.44 -57.77 48.43
CA ILE A 432 19.48 -58.05 47.35
C ILE A 432 18.15 -58.53 47.94
N LYS A 433 18.18 -59.46 48.92
CA LYS A 433 16.97 -59.94 49.60
C LYS A 433 16.21 -58.82 50.32
N ASN A 434 16.92 -57.86 50.90
CA ASN A 434 16.30 -56.74 51.62
C ASN A 434 15.62 -55.74 50.67
N LEU A 435 16.00 -55.69 49.38
CA LEU A 435 15.29 -54.87 48.39
C LEU A 435 13.91 -55.44 48.06
N SER A 436 13.74 -56.77 48.17
CA SER A 436 12.50 -57.49 47.83
C SER A 436 11.71 -57.98 49.06
N LYS A 437 11.97 -57.42 50.24
CA LYS A 437 11.37 -57.87 51.51
C LYS A 437 10.00 -57.27 51.77
#